data_AF-A0A9E2ECR0-F1
#
_entry.id   AF-A0A9E2ECR0-F1
#
_cell.length_a   1.000
_cell.length_b   1.000
_cell.length_c   1.000
_cell.angle_alpha   90.00
_cell.angle_beta   90.00
_cell.angle_gamma   90.00
#
_symmetry.space_group_name_H-M   'P 1'
#
loop_
_entity.id
_entity.type
_entity.pdbx_description
1 polymer ?
#
loop_
_entity_poly.entity_id
_entity_poly.type
_entity_poly.pdbx_seq_one_letter_code
_entity_poly.pdbx_strand_id
1 'polypeptide(L)' 'MGLVFDIEQPTIPVEGSDDDYAVRRIYCVGRNYAAHAREM' A
#
# COMPACT_ATOMS: atom_id res chain seq x y z
N MET A 1 25.65 -13.17 -2.98
CA MET A 1 25.59 -11.81 -3.55
C MET A 1 24.63 -11.02 -2.68
N GLY A 2 25.16 -10.25 -1.73
CA GLY A 2 24.35 -9.50 -0.76
C GLY A 2 24.32 -8.02 -1.11
N LEU A 3 23.29 -7.32 -0.65
CA LEU A 3 23.23 -5.87 -0.73
C LEU A 3 24.24 -5.25 0.24
N VAL A 4 24.69 -4.03 -0.06
CA VAL A 4 25.63 -3.28 0.80
C VAL A 4 24.97 -2.84 2.11
N PHE A 5 23.65 -2.76 2.13
CA PHE A 5 22.82 -2.46 3.29
C PHE A 5 21.44 -3.11 3.13
N ASP A 6 20.73 -3.27 4.24
CA ASP A 6 19.41 -3.88 4.26
C ASP A 6 18.35 -2.94 3.66
N ILE A 7 17.42 -3.52 2.91
CA ILE A 7 16.26 -2.84 2.34
C ILE A 7 15.02 -3.56 2.83
N GLU A 8 14.22 -2.86 3.61
CA GLU A 8 13.00 -3.39 4.17
C GLU A 8 11.88 -3.39 3.11
N GLN A 9 11.13 -4.48 3.04
CA GLN A 9 10.01 -4.61 2.12
C GLN A 9 8.73 -4.08 2.78
N PRO A 10 7.97 -3.18 2.13
CA PRO A 10 6.71 -2.72 2.68
C PRO A 10 5.67 -3.85 2.70
N THR A 11 5.10 -4.09 3.88
CA THR A 11 4.04 -5.07 4.09
C THR A 11 2.80 -4.42 4.72
N ILE A 12 1.70 -5.16 4.68
CA ILE A 12 0.48 -4.88 5.46
C ILE A 12 0.04 -6.15 6.19
N PRO A 13 -0.44 -6.05 7.45
CA PRO A 13 -0.89 -7.20 8.21
C PRO A 13 -2.18 -7.77 7.62
N VAL A 14 -2.35 -9.10 7.70
CA VAL A 14 -3.58 -9.79 7.30
C VAL A 14 -4.49 -9.95 8.51
N GLU A 15 -5.72 -9.42 8.46
CA GLU A 15 -6.68 -9.55 9.56
C GLU A 15 -6.96 -11.03 9.88
N GLY A 16 -6.82 -11.44 11.15
CA GLY A 16 -7.06 -12.81 11.60
C GLY A 16 -5.94 -13.80 11.30
N SER A 17 -4.78 -13.33 10.81
CA SER A 17 -3.57 -14.14 10.66
C SER A 17 -2.38 -13.45 11.33
N ASP A 18 -1.33 -14.22 11.59
CA ASP A 18 0.01 -13.72 11.96
C ASP A 18 0.87 -13.41 10.71
N ASP A 19 0.30 -13.55 9.51
CA ASP A 19 0.97 -13.31 8.23
C ASP A 19 0.95 -11.83 7.78
N ASP A 20 1.94 -11.49 6.94
CA ASP A 20 2.08 -10.20 6.26
C ASP A 20 1.91 -10.32 4.73
N TYR A 21 1.25 -9.34 4.12
CA TYR A 21 1.14 -9.23 2.67
C TYR A 21 2.15 -8.23 2.09
N ALA A 22 3.01 -8.69 1.19
CA ALA A 22 4.01 -7.89 0.51
C ALA A 22 3.41 -6.93 -0.54
N VAL A 23 3.53 -5.62 -0.32
CA VAL A 23 3.00 -4.60 -1.23
C VAL A 23 3.91 -4.41 -2.43
N ARG A 24 3.34 -4.45 -3.65
CA ARG A 24 4.08 -4.19 -4.90
C ARG A 24 3.88 -2.76 -5.41
N ARG A 25 2.63 -2.31 -5.53
CA ARG A 25 2.25 -0.99 -6.04
C ARG A 25 0.97 -0.52 -5.36
N ILE A 26 0.85 0.80 -5.17
CA ILE A 26 -0.35 1.46 -4.67
C ILE A 26 -0.89 2.33 -5.80
N TYR A 27 -2.11 2.05 -6.24
CA TYR A 27 -2.81 2.85 -7.25
C TYR A 27 -3.91 3.65 -6.57
N CYS A 28 -4.01 4.93 -6.91
CA CYS A 28 -5.00 5.83 -6.33
C CYS A 28 -6.00 6.27 -7.40
N VAL A 29 -7.28 6.37 -7.02
CA VAL A 29 -8.33 6.93 -7.88
C VAL A 29 -8.71 8.30 -7.36
N GLY A 30 -8.57 9.33 -8.21
CA GLY A 30 -8.94 10.69 -7.87
C GLY A 30 -10.45 10.93 -8.04
N ARG A 31 -11.04 11.75 -7.16
CA ARG A 31 -12.44 12.20 -7.25
C ARG A 31 -13.46 11.06 -7.46
N ASN A 32 -13.27 9.90 -6.81
CA ASN A 32 -14.15 8.73 -6.97
C ASN A 32 -15.51 8.83 -6.23
N TYR A 33 -15.86 10.02 -5.74
CA TYR A 33 -17.11 10.28 -5.03
C TYR A 33 -17.72 11.59 -5.51
N ALA A 34 -19.02 11.56 -5.82
CA ALA A 34 -19.70 12.70 -6.43
C ALA A 34 -19.76 13.96 -5.55
N ALA A 35 -19.79 13.80 -4.22
CA ALA A 35 -19.69 14.95 -3.30
C ALA A 35 -18.29 15.58 -3.37
N HIS A 36 -17.25 14.77 -3.16
CA HIS A 36 -15.85 15.21 -3.21
C HIS A 36 -15.47 15.81 -4.57
N ALA A 37 -16.01 15.30 -5.67
CA ALA A 37 -15.77 15.84 -7.01
C ALA A 37 -16.34 17.24 -7.22
N ARG A 38 -17.39 17.64 -6.48
CA ARG A 38 -18.04 18.96 -6.56
C ARG A 38 -17.44 20.00 -5.62
N GLU A 39 -16.79 19.56 -4.55
CA GLU A 39 -16.16 20.42 -3.53
C GLU A 39 -14.80 21.01 -4.00
N MET A 40 -14.29 20.61 -5.16
CA MET A 40 -12.95 20.87 -5.70
C MET A 40 -12.98 21.15 -7.20
#